data_AF-A0A7S2CZM3-F1
#
_entry.id   AF-A0A7S2CZM3-F1
#
_cell.length_a   1.000
_cell.length_b   1.000
_cell.length_c   1.000
_cell.angle_alpha   90.00
_cell.angle_beta   90.00
_cell.angle_gamma   90.00
#
_symmetry.space_group_name_H-M   'P 1'
#
loop_
_entity.id
_entity.type
_entity.pdbx_description
1 polymer ?
#
loop_
_entity_poly.entity_id
_entity_poly.type
_entity_poly.pdbx_seq_one_letter_code
_entity_poly.pdbx_strand_id
1 'polypeptide(L)'
;ANEGRVCCPGRPCDSACYPDVDLAKKVGPEVFQRYTESRLDLLEQRRAAELEGEMQVRLGNELRRLQALDEQQRRVRAVRNHICEEILNLKCPRCGQVFLDFVGCFALQCSRCPCGFCAWCGADSGGSNAHEHVRNCREKPLGADVFFGTFEQFEVAQR
;
A
#
# COMPACT_ATOMS: atom_id res chain seq x y z
N ALA A 1 29.50 17.20 -1.54
CA ALA A 1 30.20 16.28 -0.60
C ALA A 1 31.01 15.28 -1.41
N ASN A 2 32.18 14.84 -0.93
CA ASN A 2 33.16 14.10 -1.72
C ASN A 2 32.80 12.63 -2.03
N GLU A 3 31.52 12.25 -1.92
CA GLU A 3 31.00 10.90 -2.22
C GLU A 3 31.76 9.72 -1.57
N GLY A 4 32.36 9.94 -0.39
CA GLY A 4 33.17 8.93 0.29
C GLY A 4 34.51 8.62 -0.38
N ARG A 5 34.97 9.44 -1.34
CA ARG A 5 36.27 9.29 -2.00
C ARG A 5 37.42 9.71 -1.07
N VAL A 6 38.59 9.09 -1.28
CA VAL A 6 39.81 9.42 -0.53
C VAL A 6 40.34 10.77 -1.00
N CYS A 7 40.65 11.68 -0.07
CA CYS A 7 41.21 13.00 -0.39
C CYS A 7 42.61 13.14 0.21
N CYS A 8 43.35 14.18 -0.19
CA CYS A 8 44.72 14.42 0.27
C CYS A 8 44.78 14.50 1.81
N PRO A 9 45.67 13.74 2.49
CA PRO A 9 45.81 13.78 3.94
C PRO A 9 46.55 15.03 4.45
N GLY A 10 47.34 15.69 3.60
CA GLY A 10 48.01 16.94 3.94
C GLY A 10 46.98 18.06 4.03
N ARG A 11 46.56 18.44 5.24
CA ARG A 11 45.61 19.54 5.44
C ARG A 11 46.33 20.87 5.69
N PRO A 12 45.76 22.00 5.24
CA PRO A 12 44.60 22.13 4.35
C PRO A 12 45.03 21.95 2.88
N CYS A 13 44.31 21.10 2.14
CA CYS A 13 44.54 20.90 0.71
C CYS A 13 43.20 20.89 -0.01
N ASP A 14 43.08 21.76 -1.01
CA ASP A 14 41.87 21.96 -1.82
C ASP A 14 41.86 21.10 -3.09
N SER A 15 42.86 20.22 -3.26
CA SER A 15 42.92 19.31 -4.39
C SER A 15 41.70 18.38 -4.42
N ALA A 16 41.28 18.03 -5.64
CA ALA A 16 40.24 17.03 -5.84
C ALA A 16 40.62 15.69 -5.17
N CYS A 17 39.61 14.96 -4.71
CA CYS A 17 39.80 13.62 -4.16
C CYS A 17 40.30 12.67 -5.25
N TYR A 18 41.06 11.66 -4.85
CA TYR A 18 41.69 10.72 -5.76
C TYR A 18 40.63 9.96 -6.59
N PRO A 19 40.82 9.86 -7.91
CA PRO A 19 40.02 8.99 -8.75
C PRO A 19 40.15 7.52 -8.32
N ASP A 20 39.06 6.75 -8.38
CA ASP A 20 39.08 5.33 -8.00
C ASP A 20 40.06 4.54 -8.86
N VAL A 21 40.21 4.90 -10.13
CA VAL A 21 41.13 4.26 -11.07
C VAL A 21 42.59 4.43 -10.65
N ASP A 22 42.94 5.56 -10.03
CA ASP A 22 44.29 5.83 -9.57
C ASP A 22 44.59 5.08 -8.28
N LEU A 23 43.59 4.98 -7.38
CA LEU A 23 43.67 4.13 -6.20
C LEU A 23 43.86 2.67 -6.59
N ALA A 24 43.04 2.13 -7.50
CA ALA A 24 43.10 0.75 -7.96
C ALA A 24 44.47 0.36 -8.54
N LYS A 25 45.15 1.29 -9.21
CA LYS A 25 46.50 1.07 -9.76
C LYS A 25 47.61 1.07 -8.70
N LYS A 26 47.38 1.64 -7.53
CA LYS A 26 48.39 1.85 -6.49
C LYS A 26 48.25 0.95 -5.28
N VAL A 27 47.05 0.44 -5.01
CA VAL A 27 46.77 -0.42 -3.87
C VAL A 27 46.51 -1.86 -4.31
N GLY A 28 46.73 -2.81 -3.40
CA GLY A 28 46.41 -4.22 -3.67
C GLY A 28 44.90 -4.48 -3.78
N PRO A 29 44.49 -5.59 -4.41
CA PRO A 29 43.08 -5.90 -4.67
C PRO A 29 42.24 -5.94 -3.40
N GLU A 30 42.73 -6.55 -2.33
CA GLU A 30 42.04 -6.63 -1.04
C GLU A 30 41.78 -5.25 -0.42
N VAL A 31 42.75 -4.34 -0.54
CA VAL A 31 42.63 -2.96 -0.02
C VAL A 31 41.62 -2.17 -0.86
N PHE A 32 41.66 -2.32 -2.18
CA PHE A 32 40.71 -1.64 -3.06
C PHE A 32 39.28 -2.15 -2.88
N GLN A 33 39.10 -3.45 -2.66
CA GLN A 33 37.80 -4.03 -2.34
C GLN A 33 37.22 -3.43 -1.06
N ARG A 34 38.01 -3.43 0.03
CA ARG A 34 37.58 -2.83 1.32
C ARG A 34 37.23 -1.35 1.19
N TYR A 35 37.99 -0.59 0.40
CA TYR A 35 37.67 0.81 0.09
C TYR A 35 36.32 0.93 -0.61
N THR A 36 36.08 0.10 -1.61
CA THR A 36 34.84 0.13 -2.40
C THR A 36 33.63 -0.20 -1.54
N GLU A 37 33.71 -1.27 -0.73
CA GLU A 37 32.68 -1.66 0.24
C GLU A 37 32.38 -0.52 1.23
N SER A 38 33.43 0.02 1.87
CA SER A 38 33.26 1.12 2.84
C SER A 38 32.62 2.37 2.21
N ARG A 39 32.96 2.65 0.94
CA ARG A 39 32.38 3.79 0.22
C ARG A 39 30.92 3.56 -0.14
N LEU A 40 30.55 2.34 -0.55
CA LEU A 40 29.16 1.98 -0.80
C LEU A 40 28.33 2.13 0.48
N ASP A 41 28.81 1.58 1.60
CA ASP A 41 28.13 1.69 2.90
C ASP A 41 27.88 3.15 3.29
N LEU A 42 28.89 4.03 3.14
CA LEU A 42 28.75 5.46 3.44
C LEU A 42 27.71 6.16 2.56
N LEU A 43 27.65 5.79 1.27
CA LEU A 43 26.67 6.36 0.35
C LEU A 43 25.26 5.85 0.65
N GLU A 44 25.11 4.57 0.99
CA GLU A 44 23.84 3.98 1.41
C GLU A 44 23.34 4.61 2.71
N GLN A 45 24.19 4.75 3.72
CA GLN A 45 23.85 5.42 4.98
C GLN A 45 23.42 6.87 4.75
N ARG A 46 24.11 7.61 3.86
CA ARG A 46 23.71 8.99 3.54
C ARG A 46 22.34 9.03 2.87
N ARG A 47 22.09 8.17 1.88
CA ARG A 47 20.78 8.11 1.21
C ARG A 47 19.67 7.71 2.18
N ALA A 48 19.93 6.74 3.05
CA ALA A 48 18.99 6.33 4.09
C ALA A 48 18.64 7.51 5.01
N ALA A 49 19.64 8.25 5.49
CA ALA A 49 19.43 9.43 6.32
C ALA A 49 18.65 10.55 5.60
N GLU A 50 18.92 10.77 4.31
CA GLU A 50 18.16 11.72 3.48
C GLU A 50 16.69 11.31 3.35
N LEU A 51 16.41 10.04 3.02
CA LEU A 51 15.05 9.51 2.93
C LEU A 51 14.30 9.57 4.27
N GLU A 52 14.98 9.23 5.37
CA GLU A 52 14.44 9.34 6.72
C GLU A 52 14.10 10.79 7.06
N GLY A 53 14.99 11.74 6.74
CA GLY A 53 14.75 13.16 6.94
C GLY A 53 13.54 13.67 6.14
N GLU A 54 13.44 13.31 4.86
CA GLU A 54 12.27 13.65 4.04
C GLU A 54 10.97 13.04 4.58
N MET A 55 11.02 11.80 5.05
CA MET A 55 9.87 11.12 5.64
C MET A 55 9.42 11.81 6.94
N GLN A 56 10.37 12.17 7.81
CA GLN A 56 10.09 12.91 9.05
C GLN A 56 9.42 14.26 8.76
N VAL A 57 9.91 14.99 7.75
CA VAL A 57 9.30 16.26 7.33
C VAL A 57 7.87 16.04 6.81
N ARG A 58 7.65 15.06 5.94
CA ARG A 58 6.31 14.72 5.42
C ARG A 58 5.34 14.35 6.54
N LEU A 59 5.76 13.47 7.45
CA LEU A 59 4.95 13.05 8.59
C LEU A 59 4.61 14.24 9.51
N GLY A 60 5.60 15.08 9.82
CA GLY A 60 5.40 16.28 10.64
C GLY A 60 4.41 17.28 10.01
N ASN A 61 4.45 17.44 8.69
CA ASN A 61 3.50 18.27 7.96
C ASN A 61 2.06 17.71 8.04
N GLU A 62 1.89 16.40 7.83
CA GLU A 62 0.56 15.78 7.94
C GLU A 62 0.01 15.85 9.37
N LEU A 63 0.84 15.62 10.39
CA LEU A 63 0.42 15.77 11.79
C LEU A 63 -0.05 17.20 12.09
N ARG A 64 0.71 18.21 11.65
CA ARG A 64 0.29 19.62 11.80
C ARG A 64 -1.02 19.90 11.08
N ARG A 65 -1.18 19.40 9.85
CA ARG A 65 -2.43 19.54 9.08
C ARG A 65 -3.63 18.94 9.83
N LEU A 66 -3.46 17.75 10.40
CA LEU A 66 -4.51 17.07 11.16
C LEU A 66 -4.83 17.78 12.49
N GLN A 67 -3.82 18.29 13.18
CA GLN A 67 -3.99 19.05 14.43
C GLN A 67 -4.70 20.38 14.19
N ALA A 68 -4.41 21.04 13.06
CA ALA A 68 -5.04 22.29 12.66
C ALA A 68 -6.51 22.15 12.22
N LEU A 69 -7.03 20.93 12.07
CA LEU A 69 -8.43 20.73 11.71
C LEU A 69 -9.35 21.21 12.84
N ASP A 70 -10.30 22.07 12.48
CA ASP A 70 -11.41 22.44 13.36
C ASP A 70 -12.41 21.28 13.54
N GLU A 71 -13.35 21.45 14.46
CA GLU A 71 -14.33 20.40 14.79
C GLU A 71 -15.20 20.03 13.59
N GLN A 72 -15.62 21.00 12.77
CA GLN A 72 -16.45 20.76 11.59
C GLN A 72 -15.67 19.94 10.56
N GLN A 73 -14.42 20.29 10.28
CA GLN A 73 -13.54 19.56 9.37
C GLN A 73 -13.27 18.13 9.85
N ARG A 74 -13.08 17.93 11.16
CA ARG A 74 -12.94 16.59 11.74
C ARG A 74 -14.20 15.75 11.55
N ARG A 75 -15.39 16.34 11.77
CA ARG A 75 -16.68 15.65 11.53
C ARG A 75 -16.86 15.28 10.07
N VAL A 76 -16.61 16.21 9.13
CA VAL A 76 -16.69 15.94 7.68
C VAL A 76 -15.74 14.81 7.29
N ARG A 77 -14.50 14.83 7.79
CA ARG A 77 -13.53 13.77 7.53
C ARG A 77 -13.98 12.42 8.09
N ALA A 78 -14.51 12.38 9.31
CA ALA A 78 -15.01 11.16 9.93
C ALA A 78 -16.18 10.56 9.14
N VAL A 79 -17.15 11.39 8.73
CA VAL A 79 -18.28 10.98 7.91
C VAL A 79 -17.82 10.48 6.54
N ARG A 80 -16.93 11.22 5.87
CA ARG A 80 -16.35 10.78 4.59
C ARG A 80 -15.68 9.41 4.73
N ASN A 81 -14.83 9.23 5.75
CA ASN A 81 -14.15 7.96 5.97
C ASN A 81 -15.15 6.84 6.24
N HIS A 82 -16.19 7.09 7.04
CA HIS A 82 -17.24 6.10 7.27
C HIS A 82 -17.97 5.74 5.97
N ILE A 83 -18.28 6.71 5.11
CA ILE A 83 -18.91 6.43 3.81
C ILE A 83 -17.95 5.61 2.93
N CYS A 84 -16.73 6.07 2.73
CA CYS A 84 -15.76 5.40 1.85
C CYS A 84 -15.45 3.98 2.34
N GLU A 85 -15.22 3.81 3.63
CA GLU A 85 -14.81 2.53 4.16
C GLU A 85 -16.00 1.62 4.41
N GLU A 86 -17.07 2.07 5.08
CA GLU A 86 -18.15 1.20 5.58
C GLU A 86 -19.39 1.14 4.68
N ILE A 87 -19.55 2.06 3.73
CA ILE A 87 -20.76 2.13 2.90
C ILE A 87 -20.46 1.77 1.45
N LEU A 88 -19.40 2.32 0.86
CA LEU A 88 -19.13 2.18 -0.58
C LEU A 88 -18.44 0.86 -0.96
N ASN A 89 -17.86 0.15 0.01
CA ASN A 89 -17.17 -1.10 -0.25
C ASN A 89 -18.07 -2.30 0.07
N LEU A 90 -18.26 -3.20 -0.90
CA LEU A 90 -18.83 -4.51 -0.61
C LEU A 90 -17.89 -5.28 0.32
N LYS A 91 -18.39 -5.68 1.47
CA LYS A 91 -17.62 -6.36 2.51
C LYS A 91 -18.26 -7.67 2.92
N CYS A 92 -17.43 -8.57 3.44
CA CYS A 92 -17.91 -9.72 4.17
C CYS A 92 -18.75 -9.27 5.38
N PRO A 93 -20.02 -9.72 5.52
CA PRO A 93 -20.90 -9.30 6.59
C PRO A 93 -20.48 -9.80 7.99
N ARG A 94 -19.54 -10.77 8.07
CA ARG A 94 -19.02 -11.27 9.34
C ARG A 94 -17.76 -10.56 9.82
N CYS A 95 -16.77 -10.42 8.94
CA CYS A 95 -15.43 -9.97 9.34
C CYS A 95 -15.01 -8.62 8.75
N GLY A 96 -15.85 -7.99 7.91
CA GLY A 96 -15.60 -6.68 7.33
C GLY A 96 -14.52 -6.66 6.23
N GLN A 97 -13.99 -7.81 5.81
CA GLN A 97 -13.03 -7.89 4.72
C GLN A 97 -13.67 -7.38 3.42
N VAL A 98 -13.04 -6.38 2.79
CA VAL A 98 -13.46 -5.84 1.49
C VAL A 98 -13.30 -6.90 0.41
N PHE A 99 -14.32 -7.03 -0.43
CA PHE A 99 -14.34 -7.85 -1.62
C PHE A 99 -13.75 -7.07 -2.80
N LEU A 100 -12.72 -7.62 -3.45
CA LEU A 100 -11.93 -6.89 -4.44
C LEU A 100 -12.30 -7.26 -5.89
N ASP A 101 -12.62 -8.53 -6.16
CA ASP A 101 -12.69 -9.05 -7.53
C ASP A 101 -13.97 -9.85 -7.80
N PHE A 102 -14.81 -9.38 -8.72
CA PHE A 102 -15.96 -10.12 -9.20
C PHE A 102 -15.59 -11.02 -10.38
N VAL A 103 -15.78 -12.33 -10.24
CA VAL A 103 -15.43 -13.35 -11.25
C VAL A 103 -16.65 -14.00 -11.91
N GLY A 104 -17.81 -13.33 -11.88
CA GLY A 104 -19.02 -13.78 -12.57
C GLY A 104 -20.04 -14.52 -11.70
N CYS A 105 -19.64 -15.12 -10.57
CA CYS A 105 -20.56 -15.78 -9.64
C CYS A 105 -21.03 -14.82 -8.54
N PHE A 106 -22.34 -14.73 -8.30
CA PHE A 106 -22.93 -13.89 -7.25
C PHE A 106 -22.95 -14.55 -5.86
N ALA A 107 -22.50 -15.80 -5.75
CA ALA A 107 -22.25 -16.46 -4.46
C ALA A 107 -20.81 -16.19 -4.03
N LEU A 108 -20.60 -15.07 -3.32
CA LEU A 108 -19.27 -14.65 -2.89
C LEU A 108 -18.80 -15.45 -1.69
N GLN A 109 -17.50 -15.67 -1.62
CA GLN A 109 -16.86 -16.29 -0.47
C GLN A 109 -15.75 -15.37 0.06
N CYS A 110 -15.75 -15.16 1.37
CA CYS A 110 -14.71 -14.40 2.03
C CYS A 110 -13.38 -15.16 2.02
N SER A 111 -12.30 -14.48 1.69
CA SER A 111 -10.94 -15.04 1.72
C SER A 111 -10.36 -15.21 3.14
N ARG A 112 -10.95 -14.54 4.14
CA ARG A 112 -10.43 -14.48 5.51
C ARG A 112 -11.20 -15.35 6.50
N CYS A 113 -12.48 -15.65 6.22
CA CYS A 113 -13.33 -16.42 7.13
C CYS A 113 -14.29 -17.31 6.33
N PRO A 114 -14.92 -18.34 6.93
CA PRO A 114 -15.79 -19.28 6.22
C PRO A 114 -17.17 -18.69 5.87
N CYS A 115 -17.27 -17.39 5.63
CA CYS A 115 -18.50 -16.70 5.24
C CYS A 115 -18.65 -16.73 3.72
N GLY A 116 -19.74 -17.33 3.26
CA GLY A 116 -20.35 -17.08 1.97
C GLY A 116 -21.42 -16.00 2.12
N PHE A 117 -21.51 -15.11 1.14
CA PHE A 117 -22.50 -14.04 1.14
C PHE A 117 -22.95 -13.71 -0.27
N CYS A 118 -24.12 -13.10 -0.39
CA CYS A 118 -24.76 -12.84 -1.67
C CYS A 118 -24.30 -11.49 -2.26
N ALA A 119 -23.88 -11.47 -3.52
CA ALA A 119 -23.57 -10.23 -4.24
C ALA A 119 -24.83 -9.41 -4.63
N TRP A 120 -26.04 -9.98 -4.58
CA TRP A 120 -27.27 -9.21 -4.87
C TRP A 120 -27.71 -8.34 -3.69
N CYS A 121 -27.52 -8.81 -2.46
CA CYS A 121 -28.08 -8.15 -1.27
C CYS A 121 -27.09 -8.00 -0.10
N GLY A 122 -25.86 -8.52 -0.23
CA GLY A 122 -24.84 -8.50 0.81
C GLY A 122 -25.06 -9.46 1.98
N ALA A 123 -26.16 -10.22 1.99
CA ALA A 123 -26.53 -11.05 3.14
C ALA A 123 -25.59 -12.26 3.34
N ASP A 124 -25.30 -12.55 4.60
CA ASP A 124 -24.60 -13.76 5.05
C ASP A 124 -25.45 -15.01 4.78
N SER A 125 -24.86 -16.03 4.16
CA SER A 125 -25.56 -17.29 3.85
C SER A 125 -25.52 -18.33 4.98
N GLY A 126 -24.89 -18.02 6.11
CA GLY A 126 -24.81 -18.93 7.26
C GLY A 126 -23.63 -19.92 7.19
N GLY A 127 -23.04 -20.15 6.02
CA GLY A 127 -21.88 -21.03 5.83
C GLY A 127 -20.96 -20.52 4.72
N SER A 128 -20.06 -21.36 4.20
CA SER A 128 -19.13 -20.99 3.12
C SER A 128 -19.76 -20.97 1.72
N ASN A 129 -21.01 -21.39 1.60
CA ASN A 129 -21.72 -21.52 0.33
C ASN A 129 -22.95 -20.61 0.31
N ALA A 130 -22.95 -19.60 -0.55
CA ALA A 130 -24.07 -18.68 -0.73
C ALA A 130 -24.99 -19.01 -1.91
N HIS A 131 -24.72 -20.09 -2.65
CA HIS A 131 -25.48 -20.44 -3.86
C HIS A 131 -26.98 -20.59 -3.59
N GLU A 132 -27.37 -21.25 -2.48
CA GLU A 132 -28.79 -21.42 -2.14
C GLU A 132 -29.48 -20.08 -1.88
N HIS A 133 -28.79 -19.15 -1.22
CA HIS A 133 -29.31 -17.79 -1.04
C HIS A 133 -29.44 -17.07 -2.39
N VAL A 134 -28.39 -17.08 -3.21
CA VAL A 134 -28.36 -16.39 -4.51
C VAL A 134 -29.47 -16.88 -5.43
N ARG A 135 -29.74 -18.19 -5.44
CA ARG A 135 -30.81 -18.81 -6.23
C ARG A 135 -32.18 -18.22 -5.93
N ASN A 136 -32.43 -17.94 -4.65
CA ASN A 136 -33.74 -17.52 -4.13
C ASN A 136 -33.74 -16.06 -3.63
N CYS A 137 -32.70 -15.28 -3.97
CA CYS A 137 -32.54 -13.93 -3.46
C CYS A 137 -33.63 -13.01 -4.00
N ARG A 138 -34.22 -12.18 -3.13
CA ARG A 138 -35.31 -11.27 -3.50
C ARG A 138 -34.84 -10.07 -4.31
N GLU A 139 -33.59 -9.65 -4.08
CA GLU A 139 -32.96 -8.54 -4.80
C GLU A 139 -32.45 -8.94 -6.20
N LYS A 140 -32.51 -10.24 -6.52
CA LYS A 140 -32.13 -10.75 -7.83
C LYS A 140 -33.17 -10.35 -8.88
N PRO A 141 -32.78 -9.65 -9.97
CA PRO A 141 -33.71 -9.26 -11.02
C PRO A 141 -34.38 -10.45 -11.72
N LEU A 142 -35.64 -10.26 -12.14
CA LEU A 142 -36.35 -11.23 -12.96
C LEU A 142 -35.62 -11.45 -14.29
N GLY A 143 -35.38 -12.71 -14.65
CA GLY A 143 -34.65 -13.09 -15.87
C GLY A 143 -33.12 -13.14 -15.72
N ALA A 144 -32.56 -12.82 -14.55
CA ALA A 144 -31.14 -13.04 -14.27
C ALA A 144 -30.81 -14.54 -14.15
N ASP A 145 -29.58 -14.92 -14.54
CA ASP A 145 -29.10 -16.31 -14.44
C ASP A 145 -29.15 -16.83 -12.99
N VAL A 146 -29.26 -18.15 -12.81
CA VAL A 146 -29.40 -18.80 -11.50
C VAL A 146 -28.32 -18.36 -10.51
N PHE A 147 -27.05 -18.28 -10.92
CA PHE A 147 -25.91 -17.99 -10.04
C PHE A 147 -24.96 -16.93 -10.58
N PHE A 148 -24.91 -16.77 -11.90
CA PHE A 148 -23.95 -15.91 -12.58
C PHE A 148 -24.55 -14.55 -12.93
N GLY A 149 -23.70 -13.58 -13.21
CA GLY A 149 -24.12 -12.31 -13.77
C GLY A 149 -22.95 -11.52 -14.34
N THR A 150 -23.26 -10.44 -15.04
CA THR A 150 -22.27 -9.55 -15.62
C THR A 150 -21.70 -8.60 -14.56
N PHE A 151 -20.54 -8.00 -14.85
CA PHE A 151 -19.98 -6.96 -14.00
C PHE A 151 -20.93 -5.75 -13.87
N GLU A 152 -21.64 -5.39 -14.94
CA GLU A 152 -22.65 -4.33 -14.91
C GLU A 152 -23.80 -4.65 -13.93
N GLN A 153 -24.29 -5.90 -13.93
CA GLN A 153 -25.29 -6.34 -12.97
C GLN A 153 -24.76 -6.29 -11.53
N PHE A 154 -23.49 -6.63 -11.34
CA PHE A 154 -22.84 -6.56 -10.03
C PHE A 154 -22.77 -5.11 -9.56
N GLU A 155 -22.31 -4.18 -10.40
CA GLU A 155 -22.26 -2.75 -10.06
C GLU A 155 -23.64 -2.16 -9.77
N VAL A 156 -24.68 -2.56 -10.49
CA VAL A 156 -26.06 -2.12 -10.21
C VAL A 156 -26.53 -2.63 -8.86
N ALA A 157 -26.22 -3.87 -8.49
CA ALA A 157 -26.56 -4.45 -7.19
C ALA A 157 -25.81 -3.83 -6.00
N GLN A 158 -24.71 -3.10 -6.25
CA GLN A 158 -23.93 -2.41 -5.22
C GLN A 158 -24.27 -0.91 -5.08
N ARG A 159 -25.22 -0.37 -5.84
CA ARG A 159 -25.67 1.04 -5.75
C ARG A 159 -26.87 1.19 -4.82
#